data_AF-A0A517QMJ5-F1
#
_entry.id   AF-A0A517QMJ5-F1
#
_cell.length_a   1.000
_cell.length_b   1.000
_cell.length_c   1.000
_cell.angle_alpha   90.00
_cell.angle_beta   90.00
_cell.angle_gamma   90.00
#
_symmetry.space_group_name_H-M   'P 1'
#
loop_
_entity.id
_entity.type
_entity.pdbx_description
1 polymer ?
#
loop_
_entity_poly.entity_id
_entity_poly.type
_entity_poly.pdbx_seq_one_letter_code
_entity_poly.pdbx_strand_id
1 'polypeptide(L)'
;MDESLNNNESNASTSSKLQQFVQSVLGLVGWLTILGLTLRLTVRDSIFGISTLYYMTPLALLVVGSSVGLLNSLLKRKRTHILFWGVMFVVLTMWWKETDWKFHPSPTQSENDLVILLANIAQDQDFDHLANIVEEVEPDLIGFLEALALTDEQKHNWSTRFPDYSWTLIGGGTQLLAKGEISSPWVKPLEDGTRISRSIVNVKGATLHCFIIDVASTLFLSRAPALDLLTEFVKDSVDENVIILGDFNTPRDSVHFDELRKNHTNLLEKVGQSYAATWPQPLPILTLDQIWVNKQIEPVACEHRYNQNSDHSIVIGRIRVKSNRN
;
A
#
# COMPACT_ATOMS: atom_id res chain seq x y z
N MET A 1 10.52 -38.75 -52.25
CA MET A 1 10.82 -37.32 -52.49
C MET A 1 9.68 -36.39 -52.02
N ASP A 2 8.57 -36.92 -51.44
CA ASP A 2 7.41 -36.13 -51.02
C ASP A 2 7.36 -35.69 -49.55
N GLU A 3 8.16 -36.26 -48.64
CA GLU A 3 8.12 -35.87 -47.22
C GLU A 3 8.62 -34.44 -46.94
N SER A 4 9.47 -33.89 -47.83
CA SER A 4 10.02 -32.53 -47.65
C SER A 4 9.00 -31.41 -47.95
N LEU A 5 7.97 -31.68 -48.76
CA LEU A 5 6.96 -30.69 -49.13
C LEU A 5 5.87 -30.56 -48.05
N ASN A 6 5.45 -31.66 -47.43
CA ASN A 6 4.46 -31.66 -46.35
C ASN A 6 4.95 -30.93 -45.08
N ASN A 7 6.26 -30.97 -44.79
CA ASN A 7 6.82 -30.28 -43.63
C ASN A 7 6.82 -28.74 -43.79
N ASN A 8 6.90 -28.22 -45.02
CA ASN A 8 6.94 -26.77 -45.25
C ASN A 8 5.55 -26.11 -45.12
N GLU A 9 4.47 -26.76 -45.55
CA GLU A 9 3.11 -26.22 -45.40
C GLU A 9 2.63 -26.22 -43.94
N SER A 10 2.98 -27.27 -43.18
CA SER A 10 2.70 -27.35 -41.75
C SER A 10 3.38 -26.24 -40.95
N ASN A 11 4.65 -25.94 -41.27
CA ASN A 11 5.43 -24.88 -40.62
C ASN A 11 4.90 -23.46 -40.94
N ALA A 12 4.48 -23.22 -42.18
CA ALA A 12 3.91 -21.92 -42.59
C ALA A 12 2.55 -21.65 -41.91
N SER A 13 1.68 -22.66 -41.82
CA SER A 13 0.39 -22.56 -41.13
C SER A 13 0.55 -22.25 -39.65
N THR A 14 1.48 -22.94 -38.98
CA THR A 14 1.76 -22.75 -37.55
C THR A 14 2.29 -21.34 -37.24
N SER A 15 3.18 -20.82 -38.08
CA SER A 15 3.70 -19.44 -37.96
C SER A 15 2.58 -18.38 -38.08
N SER A 16 1.65 -18.55 -39.01
CA SER A 16 0.54 -17.61 -39.22
C SER A 16 -0.43 -17.54 -38.02
N LYS A 17 -0.76 -18.69 -37.42
CA LYS A 17 -1.64 -18.77 -36.24
C LYS A 17 -0.98 -18.13 -35.02
N LEU A 18 0.31 -18.37 -34.81
CA LEU A 18 1.06 -17.76 -33.71
C LEU A 18 1.11 -16.23 -33.86
N GLN A 19 1.38 -15.72 -35.06
CA GLN A 19 1.35 -14.29 -35.33
C GLN A 19 -0.04 -13.69 -35.05
N GLN A 20 -1.10 -14.32 -35.51
CA GLN A 20 -2.47 -13.85 -35.25
C GLN A 20 -2.79 -13.83 -33.76
N PHE A 21 -2.42 -14.87 -33.02
CA PHE A 21 -2.59 -14.93 -31.57
C PHE A 21 -1.83 -13.79 -30.86
N VAL A 22 -0.55 -13.59 -31.16
CA VAL A 22 0.25 -12.49 -30.60
C VAL A 22 -0.40 -11.13 -30.88
N GLN A 23 -0.92 -10.93 -32.10
CA GLN A 23 -1.60 -9.68 -32.45
C GLN A 23 -2.89 -9.46 -31.68
N SER A 24 -3.67 -10.51 -31.45
CA SER A 24 -4.87 -10.45 -30.61
C SER A 24 -4.53 -10.11 -29.15
N VAL A 25 -3.47 -10.70 -28.59
CA VAL A 25 -3.00 -10.40 -27.23
C VAL A 25 -2.53 -8.94 -27.12
N LEU A 26 -1.73 -8.46 -28.07
CA LEU A 26 -1.27 -7.06 -28.09
C LEU A 26 -2.45 -6.07 -28.23
N GLY A 27 -3.46 -6.43 -29.03
CA GLY A 27 -4.70 -5.66 -29.14
C GLY A 27 -5.47 -5.60 -27.83
N LEU A 28 -5.58 -6.73 -27.13
CA LEU A 28 -6.23 -6.82 -25.82
C LEU A 28 -5.52 -5.98 -24.77
N VAL A 29 -4.19 -6.06 -24.67
CA VAL A 29 -3.38 -5.22 -23.76
C VAL A 29 -3.62 -3.73 -24.01
N GLY A 30 -3.65 -3.32 -25.28
CA GLY A 30 -3.92 -1.94 -25.64
C GLY A 30 -5.33 -1.50 -25.21
N TRP A 31 -6.34 -2.36 -25.43
CA TRP A 31 -7.71 -2.08 -25.00
C TRP A 31 -7.85 -1.97 -23.48
N LEU A 32 -7.24 -2.91 -22.73
CA LEU A 32 -7.21 -2.87 -21.26
C LEU A 32 -6.51 -1.62 -20.73
N THR A 33 -5.45 -1.15 -21.39
CA THR A 33 -4.77 0.09 -21.01
C THR A 33 -5.69 1.30 -21.16
N ILE A 34 -6.41 1.40 -22.27
CA ILE A 34 -7.34 2.50 -22.52
C ILE A 34 -8.52 2.44 -21.54
N LEU A 35 -9.06 1.24 -21.29
CA LEU A 35 -10.13 1.03 -20.31
C LEU A 35 -9.68 1.46 -18.91
N GLY A 36 -8.51 0.97 -18.45
CA GLY A 36 -7.96 1.33 -17.14
C GLY A 36 -7.72 2.83 -16.99
N LEU A 37 -7.15 3.48 -18.01
CA LEU A 37 -6.99 4.93 -18.03
C LEU A 37 -8.34 5.66 -17.95
N THR A 38 -9.34 5.19 -18.70
CA THR A 38 -10.69 5.77 -18.69
C THR A 38 -11.31 5.65 -17.29
N LEU A 39 -11.20 4.48 -16.65
CA LEU A 39 -11.69 4.27 -15.29
C LEU A 39 -11.03 5.23 -14.30
N ARG A 40 -9.71 5.38 -14.35
CA ARG A 40 -8.95 6.27 -13.45
C ARG A 40 -9.32 7.75 -13.58
N LEU A 41 -9.63 8.20 -14.80
CA LEU A 41 -9.98 9.59 -15.07
C LEU A 41 -11.47 9.91 -14.82
N THR A 42 -12.31 8.89 -14.63
CA THR A 42 -13.78 9.06 -14.52
C THR A 42 -14.31 8.54 -13.19
N VAL A 43 -14.75 7.28 -13.15
CA VAL A 43 -15.49 6.66 -12.05
C VAL A 43 -14.57 6.24 -10.90
N ARG A 44 -13.30 5.92 -11.20
CA ARG A 44 -12.36 5.30 -10.26
C ARG A 44 -13.00 4.06 -9.64
N ASP A 45 -12.97 3.92 -8.31
CA ASP A 45 -13.57 2.84 -7.54
C ASP A 45 -14.91 3.21 -6.88
N SER A 46 -15.56 4.31 -7.28
CA SER A 46 -16.80 4.78 -6.66
C SER A 46 -18.02 3.87 -6.88
N ILE A 47 -17.98 2.99 -7.88
CA ILE A 47 -19.08 2.07 -8.22
C ILE A 47 -18.69 0.63 -7.85
N PHE A 48 -19.58 -0.02 -7.10
CA PHE A 48 -19.43 -1.43 -6.73
C PHE A 48 -19.23 -2.33 -7.96
N GLY A 49 -18.23 -3.22 -7.90
CA GLY A 49 -17.85 -4.12 -9.00
C GLY A 49 -16.87 -3.53 -10.02
N ILE A 50 -16.75 -2.20 -10.11
CA ILE A 50 -15.72 -1.53 -10.93
C ILE A 50 -14.42 -1.37 -10.14
N SER A 51 -14.50 -1.29 -8.81
CA SER A 51 -13.34 -1.16 -7.91
C SER A 51 -12.25 -2.20 -8.18
N THR A 52 -12.61 -3.47 -8.42
CA THR A 52 -11.64 -4.52 -8.74
C THR A 52 -10.86 -4.18 -10.02
N LEU A 53 -11.53 -3.73 -11.09
CA LEU A 53 -10.86 -3.34 -12.33
C LEU A 53 -9.97 -2.11 -12.14
N TYR A 54 -10.40 -1.17 -11.31
CA TYR A 54 -9.60 -0.01 -10.94
C TYR A 54 -8.31 -0.43 -10.20
N TYR A 55 -8.41 -1.36 -9.24
CA TYR A 55 -7.25 -1.91 -8.51
C TYR A 55 -6.34 -2.78 -9.39
N MET A 56 -6.88 -3.43 -10.43
CA MET A 56 -6.09 -4.21 -11.39
C MET A 56 -5.39 -3.35 -12.44
N THR A 57 -5.58 -2.02 -12.44
CA THR A 57 -4.99 -1.11 -13.43
C THR A 57 -4.12 -0.01 -12.81
N PRO A 58 -3.21 -0.29 -11.84
CA PRO A 58 -2.30 0.72 -11.30
C PRO A 58 -1.48 1.40 -12.40
N LEU A 59 -1.04 2.63 -12.15
CA LEU A 59 -0.35 3.45 -13.15
C LEU A 59 0.87 2.73 -13.74
N ALA A 60 1.62 1.98 -12.93
CA ALA A 60 2.72 1.12 -13.39
C ALA A 60 2.31 0.15 -14.52
N LEU A 61 1.17 -0.53 -14.37
CA LEU A 61 0.67 -1.44 -15.40
C LEU A 61 0.16 -0.70 -16.64
N LEU A 62 -0.41 0.49 -16.49
CA LEU A 62 -0.79 1.32 -17.63
C LEU A 62 0.44 1.81 -18.42
N VAL A 63 1.54 2.14 -17.72
CA VAL A 63 2.82 2.46 -18.36
C VAL A 63 3.33 1.27 -19.16
N VAL A 64 3.33 0.05 -18.58
CA VAL A 64 3.71 -1.17 -19.30
C VAL A 64 2.80 -1.43 -20.50
N GLY A 65 1.49 -1.32 -20.34
CA GLY A 65 0.55 -1.51 -21.45
C GLY A 65 0.77 -0.50 -22.58
N SER A 66 1.06 0.77 -22.23
CA SER A 66 1.36 1.81 -23.21
C SER A 66 2.70 1.60 -23.93
N SER A 67 3.72 1.09 -23.24
CA SER A 67 5.01 0.75 -23.85
C SER A 67 4.89 -0.44 -24.82
N VAL A 68 4.11 -1.46 -24.47
CA VAL A 68 3.78 -2.58 -25.36
C VAL A 68 3.04 -2.09 -26.62
N GLY A 69 2.07 -1.18 -26.46
CA GLY A 69 1.36 -0.55 -27.57
C GLY A 69 2.30 0.26 -28.49
N LEU A 70 3.25 1.00 -27.90
CA LEU A 70 4.27 1.74 -28.64
C LEU A 70 5.19 0.81 -29.43
N LEU A 71 5.74 -0.23 -28.80
CA LEU A 71 6.61 -1.21 -29.44
C LEU A 71 5.91 -1.91 -30.60
N ASN A 72 4.67 -2.37 -30.42
CA ASN A 72 3.87 -2.96 -31.50
C ASN A 72 3.66 -1.98 -32.67
N SER A 73 3.42 -0.71 -32.36
CA SER A 73 3.21 0.33 -33.37
C SER A 73 4.49 0.64 -34.17
N LEU A 74 5.65 0.63 -33.50
CA LEU A 74 6.97 0.76 -34.12
C LEU A 74 7.26 -0.42 -35.06
N LEU A 75 7.03 -1.65 -34.61
CA LEU A 75 7.22 -2.86 -35.43
C LEU A 75 6.36 -2.85 -36.69
N LYS A 76 5.12 -2.36 -36.60
CA LYS A 76 4.20 -2.21 -37.73
C LYS A 76 4.38 -0.93 -38.54
N ARG A 77 5.29 -0.04 -38.13
CA ARG A 77 5.57 1.27 -38.76
C ARG A 77 4.32 2.16 -38.94
N LYS A 78 3.33 2.05 -38.04
CA LYS A 78 2.10 2.85 -38.10
C LYS A 78 2.28 4.20 -37.40
N ARG A 79 2.72 5.23 -38.14
CA ARG A 79 3.09 6.56 -37.61
C ARG A 79 2.08 7.18 -36.64
N THR A 80 0.78 7.12 -36.96
CA THR A 80 -0.28 7.68 -36.11
C THR A 80 -0.37 6.97 -34.75
N HIS A 81 -0.29 5.64 -34.73
CA HIS A 81 -0.29 4.86 -33.50
C HIS A 81 0.99 5.05 -32.71
N ILE A 82 2.15 5.18 -33.37
CA ILE A 82 3.42 5.49 -32.71
C ILE A 82 3.29 6.81 -31.94
N LEU A 83 2.73 7.85 -32.55
CA LEU A 83 2.51 9.13 -31.86
C LEU A 83 1.54 8.98 -30.69
N PHE A 84 0.39 8.32 -30.90
CA PHE A 84 -0.61 8.12 -29.84
C PHE A 84 -0.04 7.39 -28.62
N TRP A 85 0.54 6.20 -28.83
CA TRP A 85 1.12 5.39 -27.76
C TRP A 85 2.36 6.05 -27.15
N GLY A 86 3.15 6.77 -27.94
CA GLY A 86 4.31 7.51 -27.46
C GLY A 86 3.93 8.64 -26.51
N VAL A 87 2.93 9.46 -26.87
CA VAL A 87 2.40 10.51 -25.99
C VAL A 87 1.82 9.90 -24.72
N MET A 88 1.01 8.85 -24.85
CA MET A 88 0.39 8.21 -23.69
C MET A 88 1.44 7.60 -22.74
N PHE A 89 2.47 6.94 -23.26
CA PHE A 89 3.57 6.40 -22.45
C PHE A 89 4.29 7.49 -21.66
N VAL A 90 4.60 8.63 -22.30
CA VAL A 90 5.26 9.76 -21.62
C VAL A 90 4.37 10.33 -20.52
N VAL A 91 3.10 10.61 -20.83
CA VAL A 91 2.13 11.17 -19.86
C VAL A 91 1.93 10.23 -18.68
N LEU A 92 1.70 8.94 -18.93
CA LEU A 92 1.50 7.95 -17.87
C LEU A 92 2.76 7.75 -17.02
N THR A 93 3.94 7.80 -17.63
CA THR A 93 5.21 7.69 -16.89
C THR A 93 5.43 8.89 -15.98
N MET A 94 5.13 10.10 -16.47
CA MET A 94 5.17 11.32 -15.66
C MET A 94 4.16 11.26 -14.52
N TRP A 95 2.93 10.81 -14.80
CA TRP A 95 1.88 10.67 -13.79
C TRP A 95 2.23 9.61 -12.74
N TRP A 96 2.74 8.45 -13.17
CA TRP A 96 3.19 7.39 -12.26
C TRP A 96 4.33 7.87 -11.37
N LYS A 97 5.35 8.52 -11.96
CA LYS A 97 6.45 9.12 -11.20
C LYS A 97 5.95 10.10 -10.16
N GLU A 98 5.10 11.05 -10.56
CA GLU A 98 4.58 12.07 -9.64
C GLU A 98 3.75 11.49 -8.50
N THR A 99 3.00 10.41 -8.76
CA THR A 99 2.10 9.80 -7.78
C THR A 99 2.83 8.87 -6.83
N ASP A 100 3.67 7.98 -7.35
CA ASP A 100 4.20 6.86 -6.58
C ASP A 100 5.66 7.02 -6.16
N TRP A 101 6.42 7.93 -6.77
CA TRP A 101 7.81 8.17 -6.40
C TRP A 101 7.95 9.49 -5.65
N LYS A 102 8.15 9.41 -4.33
CA LYS A 102 8.24 10.58 -3.46
C LYS A 102 9.69 10.81 -3.04
N PHE A 103 10.14 12.06 -3.16
CA PHE A 103 11.49 12.50 -2.78
C PHE A 103 11.40 13.87 -2.12
N HIS A 104 10.66 13.95 -1.03
CA HIS A 104 10.53 15.19 -0.26
C HIS A 104 11.76 15.38 0.64
N PRO A 105 12.27 16.62 0.77
CA PRO A 105 13.27 16.90 1.78
C PRO A 105 12.65 16.65 3.16
N SER A 106 13.31 15.86 3.99
CA SER A 106 12.89 15.72 5.39
C SER A 106 13.30 16.95 6.17
N PRO A 107 12.43 17.49 7.04
CA PRO A 107 12.85 18.39 8.09
C PRO A 107 13.97 17.78 8.92
N THR A 108 14.74 18.64 9.60
CA THR A 108 15.74 18.17 10.56
C THR A 108 15.07 17.31 11.62
N GLN A 109 15.63 16.11 11.81
CA GLN A 109 15.17 15.18 12.83
C GLN A 109 15.43 15.77 14.22
N SER A 110 14.49 15.53 15.13
CA SER A 110 14.57 15.93 16.53
C SER A 110 14.48 14.70 17.43
N GLU A 111 15.08 14.78 18.62
CA GLU A 111 14.97 13.73 19.65
C GLU A 111 13.51 13.47 20.06
N ASN A 112 12.65 14.47 19.93
CA ASN A 112 11.21 14.37 20.23
C ASN A 112 10.39 13.76 19.09
N ASP A 113 11.01 13.42 17.95
CA ASP A 113 10.30 12.74 16.87
C ASP A 113 9.99 11.30 17.29
N LEU A 114 8.77 10.87 16.98
CA LEU A 114 8.31 9.51 17.17
C LEU A 114 8.55 8.72 15.88
N VAL A 115 9.20 7.57 16.01
CA VAL A 115 9.41 6.63 14.91
C VAL A 115 8.30 5.57 14.95
N ILE A 116 7.64 5.35 13.82
CA ILE A 116 6.55 4.39 13.67
C ILE A 116 6.97 3.33 12.67
N LEU A 117 6.76 2.07 13.02
CA LEU A 117 6.94 0.94 12.12
C LEU A 117 5.60 0.26 11.89
N LEU A 118 5.19 0.15 10.63
CA LEU A 118 4.03 -0.63 10.21
C LEU A 118 4.52 -1.74 9.30
N ALA A 119 4.15 -2.98 9.60
CA ALA A 119 4.46 -4.12 8.73
C ALA A 119 3.31 -5.12 8.72
N ASN A 120 2.74 -5.39 7.55
CA ASN A 120 2.05 -6.66 7.33
C ASN A 120 3.11 -7.75 7.21
N ILE A 121 3.15 -8.65 8.19
CA ILE A 121 4.18 -9.69 8.25
C ILE A 121 3.74 -10.99 7.58
N ALA A 122 2.55 -11.04 6.97
CA ALA A 122 2.06 -12.18 6.19
C ALA A 122 2.26 -13.54 6.91
N GLN A 123 1.99 -13.56 8.22
CA GLN A 123 2.17 -14.73 9.09
C GLN A 123 3.63 -15.21 9.26
N ASP A 124 4.61 -14.35 9.01
CA ASP A 124 6.03 -14.62 9.29
C ASP A 124 6.20 -15.05 10.76
N GLN A 125 6.87 -16.18 10.95
CA GLN A 125 7.16 -16.76 12.26
C GLN A 125 8.63 -16.60 12.66
N ASP A 126 9.46 -16.02 11.79
CA ASP A 126 10.86 -15.76 12.08
C ASP A 126 11.00 -14.56 13.03
N PHE A 127 10.98 -14.90 14.31
CA PHE A 127 11.16 -13.97 15.42
C PHE A 127 12.44 -13.14 15.30
N ASP A 128 13.55 -13.78 14.89
CA ASP A 128 14.85 -13.11 14.84
C ASP A 128 14.89 -12.09 13.70
N HIS A 129 14.27 -12.41 12.56
CA HIS A 129 14.11 -11.45 11.47
C HIS A 129 13.33 -10.20 11.89
N LEU A 130 12.18 -10.37 12.53
CA LEU A 130 11.38 -9.25 13.04
C LEU A 130 12.12 -8.45 14.12
N ALA A 131 12.82 -9.13 15.02
CA ALA A 131 13.61 -8.48 16.05
C ALA A 131 14.77 -7.66 15.46
N ASN A 132 15.45 -8.16 14.43
CA ASN A 132 16.51 -7.43 13.74
C ASN A 132 15.97 -6.15 13.07
N ILE A 133 14.77 -6.20 12.47
CA ILE A 133 14.10 -5.02 11.92
C ILE A 133 13.83 -3.99 13.04
N VAL A 134 13.33 -4.44 14.19
CA VAL A 134 13.04 -3.56 15.33
C VAL A 134 14.30 -2.95 15.92
N GLU A 135 15.40 -3.71 15.99
CA GLU A 135 16.71 -3.20 16.44
C GLU A 135 17.33 -2.22 15.45
N GLU A 136 17.16 -2.44 14.14
CA GLU A 136 17.70 -1.53 13.12
C GLU A 136 16.93 -0.20 13.07
N VAL A 137 15.60 -0.26 13.19
CA VAL A 137 14.72 0.92 13.05
C VAL A 137 14.55 1.66 14.39
N GLU A 138 14.68 0.94 15.50
CA GLU A 138 14.42 1.41 16.87
C GLU A 138 13.09 2.16 17.07
N PRO A 139 11.94 1.64 16.60
CA PRO A 139 10.68 2.37 16.59
C PRO A 139 10.18 2.74 18.00
N ASP A 140 9.36 3.76 18.09
CA ASP A 140 8.63 4.14 19.31
C ASP A 140 7.23 3.50 19.35
N LEU A 141 6.67 3.25 18.17
CA LEU A 141 5.37 2.60 17.96
C LEU A 141 5.48 1.57 16.83
N ILE A 142 4.94 0.37 17.05
CA ILE A 142 4.93 -0.73 16.07
C ILE A 142 3.50 -1.21 15.86
N GLY A 143 3.07 -1.31 14.60
CA GLY A 143 1.89 -2.05 14.18
C GLY A 143 2.29 -3.25 13.33
N PHE A 144 2.11 -4.46 13.86
CA PHE A 144 2.24 -5.70 13.08
C PHE A 144 0.87 -6.19 12.66
N LEU A 145 0.68 -6.44 11.36
CA LEU A 145 -0.54 -6.98 10.78
C LEU A 145 -0.31 -8.42 10.31
N GLU A 146 -1.38 -9.21 10.30
CA GLU A 146 -1.34 -10.65 10.00
C GLU A 146 -0.29 -11.43 10.78
N ALA A 147 0.09 -10.94 11.97
CA ALA A 147 0.98 -11.64 12.86
C ALA A 147 0.24 -12.80 13.51
N LEU A 148 0.74 -14.03 13.31
CA LEU A 148 0.23 -15.16 14.05
C LEU A 148 0.39 -14.93 15.55
N ALA A 149 -0.48 -15.57 16.34
CA ALA A 149 -0.34 -15.54 17.78
C ALA A 149 1.03 -16.12 18.16
N LEU A 150 1.88 -15.29 18.76
CA LEU A 150 3.18 -15.73 19.27
C LEU A 150 3.00 -16.86 20.28
N THR A 151 3.88 -17.85 20.25
CA THR A 151 3.97 -18.85 21.32
C THR A 151 4.38 -18.17 22.63
N ASP A 152 4.11 -18.81 23.77
CA ASP A 152 4.50 -18.23 25.06
C ASP A 152 6.02 -18.06 25.19
N GLU A 153 6.79 -18.94 24.54
CA GLU A 153 8.25 -18.81 24.41
C GLU A 153 8.63 -17.57 23.58
N GLN A 154 8.02 -17.35 22.42
CA GLN A 154 8.28 -16.17 21.60
C GLN A 154 7.89 -14.87 22.32
N LYS A 155 6.77 -14.86 23.05
CA LYS A 155 6.37 -13.72 23.90
C LYS A 155 7.41 -13.45 24.98
N HIS A 156 7.91 -14.50 25.63
CA HIS A 156 8.95 -14.38 26.66
C HIS A 156 10.25 -13.84 26.07
N ASN A 157 10.67 -14.34 24.92
CA ASN A 157 11.85 -13.88 24.20
C ASN A 157 11.69 -12.41 23.77
N TRP A 158 10.52 -12.02 23.24
CA TRP A 158 10.24 -10.62 22.85
C TRP A 158 10.34 -9.70 24.05
N SER A 159 9.69 -10.07 25.16
CA SER A 159 9.66 -9.27 26.39
C SER A 159 11.04 -9.16 27.03
N THR A 160 11.91 -10.16 26.85
CA THR A 160 13.29 -10.15 27.34
C THR A 160 14.20 -9.30 26.46
N ARG A 161 14.04 -9.36 25.14
CA ARG A 161 14.85 -8.62 24.16
C ARG A 161 14.45 -7.13 24.09
N PHE A 162 13.16 -6.85 24.27
CA PHE A 162 12.58 -5.51 24.19
C PHE A 162 11.79 -5.17 25.47
N PRO A 163 12.45 -5.07 26.63
CA PRO A 163 11.80 -4.89 27.92
C PRO A 163 11.04 -3.56 28.05
N ASP A 164 11.41 -2.56 27.25
CA ASP A 164 10.79 -1.23 27.27
C ASP A 164 9.50 -1.16 26.44
N TYR A 165 9.16 -2.20 25.71
CA TYR A 165 7.94 -2.24 24.91
C TYR A 165 6.78 -2.86 25.70
N SER A 166 5.70 -2.11 25.83
CA SER A 166 4.40 -2.72 26.07
C SER A 166 3.82 -3.22 24.76
N TRP A 167 2.98 -4.24 24.82
CA TRP A 167 2.30 -4.78 23.65
C TRP A 167 0.87 -5.20 23.99
N THR A 168 0.00 -5.15 22.98
CA THR A 168 -1.37 -5.61 23.10
C THR A 168 -1.85 -6.29 21.82
N LEU A 169 -2.72 -7.29 21.99
CA LEU A 169 -3.42 -7.95 20.90
C LEU A 169 -4.70 -7.19 20.61
N ILE A 170 -4.86 -6.81 19.35
CA ILE A 170 -6.01 -6.07 18.88
C ILE A 170 -6.98 -6.99 18.12
N GLY A 171 -6.63 -8.27 18.01
CA GLY A 171 -7.42 -9.29 17.34
C GLY A 171 -7.05 -9.42 15.87
N GLY A 172 -7.39 -10.57 15.27
CA GLY A 172 -7.12 -10.80 13.85
C GLY A 172 -5.66 -10.96 13.46
N GLY A 173 -4.79 -11.28 14.41
CA GLY A 173 -3.35 -11.26 14.18
C GLY A 173 -2.76 -9.86 14.12
N THR A 174 -3.50 -8.82 14.50
CA THR A 174 -2.94 -7.48 14.65
C THR A 174 -2.35 -7.29 16.05
N GLN A 175 -1.12 -6.78 16.10
CA GLN A 175 -0.39 -6.47 17.33
C GLN A 175 0.02 -5.00 17.30
N LEU A 176 -0.08 -4.35 18.46
CA LEU A 176 0.44 -3.01 18.69
C LEU A 176 1.47 -3.05 19.80
N LEU A 177 2.63 -2.48 19.55
CA LEU A 177 3.71 -2.36 20.51
C LEU A 177 4.16 -0.91 20.63
N ALA A 178 4.59 -0.48 21.80
CA ALA A 178 5.07 0.89 22.01
C ALA A 178 6.11 0.95 23.13
N LYS A 179 7.11 1.82 22.98
CA LYS A 179 8.07 2.19 24.03
C LYS A 179 7.42 3.08 25.09
N GLY A 180 6.38 2.58 25.74
CA GLY A 180 5.52 3.35 26.62
C GLY A 180 4.29 2.56 27.05
N GLU A 181 3.21 3.26 27.40
CA GLU A 181 1.98 2.63 27.90
C GLU A 181 0.92 2.55 26.79
N ILE A 182 0.26 1.40 26.68
CA ILE A 182 -0.87 1.18 25.78
C ILE A 182 -2.11 0.89 26.62
N SER A 183 -3.17 1.67 26.43
CA SER A 183 -4.48 1.38 27.04
C SER A 183 -5.09 0.12 26.44
N SER A 184 -6.01 -0.52 27.17
CA SER A 184 -6.80 -1.63 26.61
C SER A 184 -7.45 -1.21 25.28
N PRO A 185 -7.28 -1.99 24.20
CA PRO A 185 -7.82 -1.63 22.89
C PRO A 185 -9.35 -1.77 22.90
N TRP A 186 -10.02 -0.82 22.28
CA TRP A 186 -11.37 -1.04 21.78
C TRP A 186 -11.27 -1.62 20.36
N VAL A 187 -12.05 -2.67 20.09
CA VAL A 187 -12.00 -3.39 18.80
C VAL A 187 -13.41 -3.50 18.23
N LYS A 188 -13.57 -3.12 16.97
CA LYS A 188 -14.78 -3.27 16.17
C LYS A 188 -14.52 -4.20 14.98
N PRO A 189 -14.88 -5.49 15.09
CA PRO A 189 -14.91 -6.37 13.93
C PRO A 189 -16.13 -6.07 13.05
N LEU A 190 -15.98 -6.25 11.75
CA LEU A 190 -17.04 -6.22 10.74
C LEU A 190 -17.29 -7.64 10.22
N GLU A 191 -18.46 -7.86 9.62
CA GLU A 191 -18.90 -9.18 9.15
C GLU A 191 -18.03 -9.74 8.01
N ASP A 192 -17.37 -8.86 7.24
CA ASP A 192 -16.51 -9.22 6.12
C ASP A 192 -15.09 -9.62 6.53
N GLY A 193 -14.78 -9.60 7.83
CA GLY A 193 -13.46 -9.86 8.37
C GLY A 193 -12.62 -8.60 8.59
N THR A 194 -13.08 -7.43 8.15
CA THR A 194 -12.42 -6.15 8.43
C THR A 194 -12.40 -5.89 9.94
N ARG A 195 -11.31 -5.30 10.43
CA ARG A 195 -11.18 -4.88 11.82
C ARG A 195 -10.70 -3.45 11.91
N ILE A 196 -11.34 -2.69 12.79
CA ILE A 196 -10.87 -1.38 13.22
C ILE A 196 -10.69 -1.43 14.72
N SER A 197 -9.63 -0.81 15.20
CA SER A 197 -9.36 -0.68 16.61
C SER A 197 -8.92 0.70 16.99
N ARG A 198 -9.02 0.99 18.29
CA ARG A 198 -8.53 2.21 18.89
C ARG A 198 -7.81 1.89 20.19
N SER A 199 -6.60 2.42 20.32
CA SER A 199 -5.81 2.39 21.55
C SER A 199 -5.29 3.79 21.84
N ILE A 200 -5.20 4.14 23.13
CA ILE A 200 -4.48 5.33 23.58
C ILE A 200 -3.06 4.89 23.91
N VAL A 201 -2.07 5.55 23.32
CA VAL A 201 -0.66 5.23 23.50
C VAL A 201 0.07 6.43 24.07
N ASN A 202 0.73 6.26 25.21
CA ASN A 202 1.57 7.28 25.82
C ASN A 202 3.05 6.93 25.54
N VAL A 203 3.73 7.74 24.74
CA VAL A 203 5.11 7.50 24.31
C VAL A 203 5.88 8.82 24.20
N LYS A 204 7.11 8.87 24.73
CA LYS A 204 7.95 10.08 24.86
C LYS A 204 7.18 11.32 25.37
N GLY A 205 6.29 11.14 26.35
CA GLY A 205 5.50 12.22 26.94
C GLY A 205 4.35 12.76 26.06
N ALA A 206 4.08 12.12 24.91
CA ALA A 206 2.94 12.43 24.06
C ALA A 206 1.86 11.35 24.17
N THR A 207 0.61 11.77 24.15
CA THR A 207 -0.56 10.87 24.07
C THR A 207 -1.05 10.81 22.63
N LEU A 208 -1.09 9.62 22.06
CA LEU A 208 -1.58 9.32 20.71
C LEU A 208 -2.89 8.53 20.77
N HIS A 209 -3.86 8.93 19.96
CA HIS A 209 -5.03 8.12 19.64
C HIS A 209 -4.71 7.30 18.39
N CYS A 210 -4.28 6.06 18.62
CA CYS A 210 -3.86 5.14 17.58
C CYS A 210 -5.04 4.31 17.09
N PHE A 211 -5.34 4.43 15.81
CA PHE A 211 -6.30 3.57 15.12
C PHE A 211 -5.56 2.58 14.24
N ILE A 212 -5.87 1.29 14.39
CA ILE A 212 -5.33 0.27 13.49
C ILE A 212 -6.47 -0.35 12.70
N ILE A 213 -6.27 -0.44 11.39
CA ILE A 213 -7.22 -1.03 10.46
C ILE A 213 -6.58 -2.17 9.66
N ASP A 214 -7.37 -3.23 9.48
CA ASP A 214 -7.05 -4.35 8.60
C ASP A 214 -8.32 -4.64 7.79
N VAL A 215 -8.34 -4.19 6.53
CA VAL A 215 -9.49 -4.30 5.64
C VAL A 215 -9.45 -5.63 4.90
N ALA A 216 -10.61 -6.30 4.80
CA ALA A 216 -10.71 -7.58 4.12
C ALA A 216 -10.18 -7.54 2.67
N SER A 217 -9.32 -8.50 2.31
CA SER A 217 -8.72 -8.63 0.98
C SER A 217 -9.67 -9.18 -0.10
N THR A 218 -10.90 -9.60 0.27
CA THR A 218 -11.87 -10.22 -0.64
C THR A 218 -12.18 -9.33 -1.85
N LEU A 219 -11.77 -9.76 -3.05
CA LEU A 219 -11.81 -8.96 -4.28
C LEU A 219 -13.17 -8.34 -4.61
N PHE A 220 -14.26 -9.04 -4.32
CA PHE A 220 -15.63 -8.64 -4.69
C PHE A 220 -16.39 -7.90 -3.58
N LEU A 221 -15.74 -7.55 -2.46
CA LEU A 221 -16.36 -6.74 -1.42
C LEU A 221 -16.09 -5.26 -1.64
N SER A 222 -17.05 -4.41 -1.26
CA SER A 222 -16.83 -2.96 -1.26
C SER A 222 -15.93 -2.57 -0.10
N ARG A 223 -14.96 -1.70 -0.33
CA ARG A 223 -14.10 -1.16 0.74
C ARG A 223 -14.71 0.10 1.36
N ALA A 224 -15.72 0.70 0.70
CA ALA A 224 -16.38 1.92 1.17
C ALA A 224 -16.92 1.80 2.61
N PRO A 225 -17.69 0.74 2.99
CA PRO A 225 -18.27 0.68 4.33
C PRO A 225 -17.22 0.67 5.45
N ALA A 226 -16.09 -0.01 5.23
CA ALA A 226 -14.97 -0.05 6.16
C ALA A 226 -14.33 1.33 6.34
N LEU A 227 -14.08 2.04 5.23
CA LEU A 227 -13.42 3.34 5.24
C LEU A 227 -14.33 4.47 5.70
N ASP A 228 -15.63 4.39 5.41
CA ASP A 228 -16.64 5.30 5.94
C ASP A 228 -16.74 5.16 7.46
N LEU A 229 -16.77 3.93 7.96
CA LEU A 229 -16.83 3.64 9.40
C LEU A 229 -15.55 4.08 10.12
N LEU A 230 -14.38 3.86 9.53
CA LEU A 230 -13.12 4.40 10.05
C LEU A 230 -13.21 5.93 10.18
N THR A 231 -13.71 6.58 9.13
CA THR A 231 -13.84 8.05 9.10
C THR A 231 -14.81 8.54 10.18
N GLU A 232 -15.90 7.82 10.42
CA GLU A 232 -16.83 8.08 11.52
C GLU A 232 -16.13 8.01 12.88
N PHE A 233 -15.34 6.96 13.14
CA PHE A 233 -14.66 6.79 14.43
C PHE A 233 -13.60 7.84 14.73
N VAL A 234 -12.91 8.35 13.71
CA VAL A 234 -11.88 9.38 13.91
C VAL A 234 -12.45 10.80 13.97
N LYS A 235 -13.71 11.00 13.58
CA LYS A 235 -14.35 12.32 13.51
C LYS A 235 -14.42 13.02 14.86
N ASP A 236 -14.61 12.28 15.94
CA ASP A 236 -14.71 12.84 17.30
C ASP A 236 -13.34 13.07 17.96
N SER A 237 -12.25 12.69 17.28
CA SER A 237 -10.87 12.84 17.78
C SER A 237 -10.05 13.89 16.99
N VAL A 238 -10.71 14.80 16.27
CA VAL A 238 -10.04 15.78 15.38
C VAL A 238 -9.09 16.75 16.09
N ASP A 239 -9.29 16.98 17.39
CA ASP A 239 -8.44 17.87 18.20
C ASP A 239 -7.43 17.10 19.06
N GLU A 240 -7.43 15.77 18.99
CA GLU A 240 -6.46 14.88 19.63
C GLU A 240 -5.29 14.56 18.68
N ASN A 241 -4.21 13.94 19.17
CA ASN A 241 -3.13 13.47 18.30
C ASN A 241 -3.51 12.12 17.65
N VAL A 242 -4.16 12.16 16.50
CA VAL A 242 -4.66 10.95 15.82
C VAL A 242 -3.64 10.43 14.81
N ILE A 243 -3.30 9.14 14.97
CA ILE A 243 -2.59 8.35 13.99
C ILE A 243 -3.46 7.17 13.56
N ILE A 244 -3.50 6.89 12.27
CA ILE A 244 -4.18 5.74 11.69
C ILE A 244 -3.15 4.97 10.88
N LEU A 245 -3.01 3.67 11.15
CA LEU A 245 -2.06 2.82 10.45
C LEU A 245 -2.68 1.47 10.15
N GLY A 246 -2.29 0.81 9.06
CA GLY A 246 -2.96 -0.43 8.70
C GLY A 246 -2.74 -0.88 7.26
N ASP A 247 -3.27 -2.06 6.97
CA ASP A 247 -3.46 -2.58 5.62
C ASP A 247 -4.88 -2.24 5.21
N PHE A 248 -4.99 -1.31 4.28
CA PHE A 248 -6.27 -0.81 3.84
C PHE A 248 -6.88 -1.68 2.74
N ASN A 249 -6.12 -2.64 2.17
CA ASN A 249 -6.49 -3.41 0.99
C ASN A 249 -7.11 -2.53 -0.12
N THR A 250 -6.69 -1.28 -0.17
CA THR A 250 -7.25 -0.19 -0.98
C THR A 250 -6.11 0.75 -1.37
N PRO A 251 -5.85 0.94 -2.67
CA PRO A 251 -4.86 1.88 -3.14
C PRO A 251 -5.11 3.27 -2.58
N ARG A 252 -4.04 3.93 -2.15
CA ARG A 252 -4.10 5.28 -1.59
C ARG A 252 -4.90 6.27 -2.46
N ASP A 253 -4.85 6.18 -3.78
CA ASP A 253 -5.56 7.08 -4.70
C ASP A 253 -7.07 6.79 -4.87
N SER A 254 -7.61 5.84 -4.10
CA SER A 254 -9.05 5.55 -4.00
C SER A 254 -9.86 6.77 -3.58
N VAL A 255 -11.08 6.89 -4.12
CA VAL A 255 -12.06 7.92 -3.72
C VAL A 255 -12.58 7.72 -2.31
N HIS A 256 -12.49 6.50 -1.77
CA HIS A 256 -13.00 6.18 -0.43
C HIS A 256 -12.16 6.82 0.69
N PHE A 257 -11.00 7.38 0.35
CA PHE A 257 -10.20 8.18 1.28
C PHE A 257 -10.54 9.67 1.25
N ASP A 258 -11.44 10.15 0.38
CA ASP A 258 -11.71 11.59 0.21
C ASP A 258 -12.26 12.24 1.49
N GLU A 259 -13.12 11.54 2.25
CA GLU A 259 -13.62 12.07 3.53
C GLU A 259 -12.51 12.09 4.58
N LEU A 260 -11.70 11.03 4.67
CA LEU A 260 -10.57 10.94 5.59
C LEU A 260 -9.55 12.06 5.34
N ARG A 261 -9.27 12.35 4.06
CA ARG A 261 -8.35 13.39 3.59
C ARG A 261 -8.71 14.81 4.03
N LYS A 262 -9.97 15.08 4.39
CA LYS A 262 -10.37 16.41 4.85
C LYS A 262 -9.65 16.82 6.13
N ASN A 263 -9.36 15.86 7.00
CA ASN A 263 -8.76 16.11 8.31
C ASN A 263 -7.46 15.35 8.56
N HIS A 264 -7.11 14.39 7.69
CA HIS A 264 -5.92 13.57 7.80
C HIS A 264 -5.09 13.65 6.54
N THR A 265 -3.79 13.44 6.68
CA THR A 265 -2.82 13.42 5.58
C THR A 265 -2.07 12.11 5.61
N ASN A 266 -1.91 11.48 4.44
CA ASN A 266 -1.08 10.31 4.28
C ASN A 266 0.40 10.69 4.41
N LEU A 267 1.14 9.95 5.23
CA LEU A 267 2.52 10.30 5.59
C LEU A 267 3.44 10.28 4.36
N LEU A 268 3.32 9.27 3.51
CA LEU A 268 4.13 9.15 2.30
C LEU A 268 3.81 10.25 1.28
N GLU A 269 2.53 10.63 1.11
CA GLU A 269 2.17 11.74 0.20
C GLU A 269 2.83 13.05 0.62
N LYS A 270 2.99 13.26 1.94
CA LYS A 270 3.46 14.54 2.48
C LYS A 270 4.97 14.64 2.62
N VAL A 271 5.61 13.57 3.08
CA VAL A 271 7.05 13.53 3.44
C VAL A 271 7.75 12.26 2.96
N GLY A 272 7.19 11.60 1.95
CA GLY A 272 7.76 10.37 1.41
C GLY A 272 9.12 10.56 0.73
N GLN A 273 9.97 9.54 0.88
CA GLN A 273 11.32 9.46 0.32
C GLN A 273 11.58 8.17 -0.47
N SER A 274 10.52 7.43 -0.78
CA SER A 274 10.58 6.13 -1.43
C SER A 274 9.47 5.96 -2.47
N TYR A 275 9.50 4.80 -3.11
CA TYR A 275 8.39 4.30 -3.91
C TYR A 275 7.20 3.91 -3.02
N ALA A 276 5.98 4.16 -3.50
CA ALA A 276 4.76 4.10 -2.70
C ALA A 276 4.09 2.75 -2.62
N ALA A 277 4.23 1.90 -3.63
CA ALA A 277 3.56 0.60 -3.59
C ALA A 277 4.22 -0.30 -2.54
N THR A 278 3.41 -1.08 -1.84
CA THR A 278 3.84 -2.00 -0.79
C THR A 278 3.62 -3.46 -1.18
N TRP A 279 2.65 -3.74 -2.06
CA TRP A 279 2.27 -5.09 -2.47
C TRP A 279 2.09 -5.21 -4.00
N PRO A 280 2.34 -6.38 -4.61
CA PRO A 280 2.99 -7.55 -4.04
C PRO A 280 4.52 -7.47 -4.16
N GLN A 281 5.24 -8.03 -3.19
CA GLN A 281 6.68 -8.24 -3.34
C GLN A 281 7.01 -9.38 -4.32
N PRO A 282 8.16 -9.31 -5.05
CA PRO A 282 9.21 -8.30 -4.99
C PRO A 282 9.00 -7.08 -5.91
N LEU A 283 7.86 -6.99 -6.60
CA LEU A 283 7.56 -5.93 -7.58
C LEU A 283 6.25 -5.22 -7.19
N PRO A 284 6.27 -4.36 -6.17
CA PRO A 284 5.04 -3.78 -5.66
C PRO A 284 4.40 -2.83 -6.67
N ILE A 285 3.08 -2.91 -6.80
CA ILE A 285 2.28 -2.09 -7.74
C ILE A 285 1.04 -1.47 -7.09
N LEU A 286 0.69 -1.87 -5.86
CA LEU A 286 -0.40 -1.30 -5.07
C LEU A 286 0.10 -0.76 -3.74
N THR A 287 -0.40 0.41 -3.34
CA THR A 287 -0.14 1.03 -2.03
C THR A 287 -1.25 0.61 -1.07
N LEU A 288 -1.03 -0.45 -0.30
CA LEU A 288 -2.05 -1.03 0.59
C LEU A 288 -1.80 -0.65 2.05
N ASP A 289 -0.55 -0.74 2.48
CA ASP A 289 -0.11 -0.38 3.84
C ASP A 289 0.15 1.12 3.94
N GLN A 290 -0.49 1.79 4.89
CA GLN A 290 -0.48 3.25 4.95
C GLN A 290 -0.46 3.76 6.39
N ILE A 291 0.15 4.94 6.57
CA ILE A 291 0.10 5.72 7.80
C ILE A 291 -0.54 7.07 7.48
N TRP A 292 -1.55 7.45 8.26
CA TRP A 292 -2.25 8.73 8.18
C TRP A 292 -2.19 9.44 9.51
N VAL A 293 -2.07 10.75 9.48
CA VAL A 293 -2.05 11.59 10.68
C VAL A 293 -2.91 12.82 10.51
N ASN A 294 -3.47 13.33 11.61
CA ASN A 294 -4.28 14.54 11.57
C ASN A 294 -3.44 15.83 11.70
N LYS A 295 -4.13 16.97 11.73
CA LYS A 295 -3.51 18.31 11.82
C LYS A 295 -2.67 18.55 13.09
N GLN A 296 -2.86 17.79 14.16
CA GLN A 296 -2.12 17.95 15.43
C GLN A 296 -0.72 17.34 15.37
N ILE A 297 -0.46 16.52 14.36
CA ILE A 297 0.81 15.85 14.14
C ILE A 297 1.48 16.48 12.93
N GLU A 298 2.78 16.77 13.05
CA GLU A 298 3.65 17.17 11.95
C GLU A 298 4.29 15.92 11.33
N PRO A 299 4.03 15.61 10.05
CA PRO A 299 4.79 14.61 9.31
C PRO A 299 6.25 15.04 9.13
N VAL A 300 7.20 14.14 9.42
CA VAL A 300 8.64 14.43 9.31
C VAL A 300 9.30 13.61 8.19
N ALA A 301 9.09 12.31 8.16
CA ALA A 301 9.64 11.44 7.12
C ALA A 301 8.74 10.22 6.91
N CYS A 302 8.79 9.64 5.71
CA CYS A 302 8.19 8.34 5.45
C CYS A 302 9.01 7.60 4.38
N GLU A 303 9.33 6.35 4.64
CA GLU A 303 9.99 5.48 3.68
C GLU A 303 9.40 4.07 3.73
N HIS A 304 9.44 3.38 2.60
CA HIS A 304 9.07 1.98 2.48
C HIS A 304 10.33 1.15 2.28
N ARG A 305 10.42 0.02 2.99
CA ARG A 305 11.53 -0.92 2.88
C ARG A 305 11.05 -2.28 2.41
N TYR A 306 11.87 -2.90 1.57
CA TYR A 306 11.65 -4.27 1.15
C TYR A 306 11.75 -5.22 2.34
N ASN A 307 10.80 -6.16 2.44
CA ASN A 307 10.85 -7.25 3.39
C ASN A 307 10.95 -8.57 2.62
N GLN A 308 11.98 -9.37 2.90
CA GLN A 308 12.19 -10.65 2.22
C GLN A 308 11.20 -11.73 2.68
N ASN A 309 10.66 -11.58 3.89
CA ASN A 309 9.83 -12.59 4.53
C ASN A 309 8.32 -12.27 4.45
N SER A 310 7.94 -11.19 3.79
CA SER A 310 6.54 -10.80 3.57
C SER A 310 6.32 -10.44 2.10
N ASP A 311 5.09 -10.64 1.62
CA ASP A 311 4.65 -10.12 0.33
C ASP A 311 4.30 -8.62 0.36
N HIS A 312 4.44 -7.99 1.54
CA HIS A 312 4.32 -6.55 1.75
C HIS A 312 5.67 -5.88 2.06
N SER A 313 5.80 -4.60 1.69
CA SER A 313 6.85 -3.71 2.20
C SER A 313 6.55 -3.26 3.62
N ILE A 314 7.61 -2.98 4.39
CA ILE A 314 7.52 -2.29 5.68
C ILE A 314 7.35 -0.79 5.42
N VAL A 315 6.48 -0.13 6.18
CA VAL A 315 6.29 1.33 6.16
C VAL A 315 6.88 1.92 7.43
N ILE A 316 7.87 2.80 7.28
CA ILE A 316 8.52 3.49 8.39
C ILE A 316 8.17 4.97 8.31
N GLY A 317 7.50 5.45 9.36
CA GLY A 317 7.13 6.85 9.52
C GLY A 317 7.92 7.54 10.61
N ARG A 318 8.15 8.84 10.45
CA ARG A 318 8.55 9.74 11.54
C ARG A 318 7.55 10.88 11.65
N ILE A 319 7.13 11.14 12.88
CA ILE A 319 6.16 12.19 13.18
C ILE A 319 6.62 13.02 14.38
N ARG A 320 6.08 14.23 14.48
CA ARG A 320 6.26 15.09 15.65
C ARG A 320 4.91 15.57 16.13
N VAL A 321 4.61 15.35 17.41
CA VAL A 321 3.41 15.92 18.03
C VAL A 321 3.62 17.41 18.21
N LYS A 322 2.70 18.24 17.70
CA LYS A 322 2.81 19.69 17.86
C LYS A 322 2.56 20.02 19.32
N SER A 323 3.50 20.71 19.96
CA SER A 323 3.22 21.30 21.27
C SER A 323 2.07 22.29 21.11
N ASN A 324 1.01 22.15 21.91
CA ASN A 324 -0.02 23.15 22.01
C ASN A 324 0.66 24.47 22.43
N ARG A 325 0.81 25.38 21.47
CA ARG A 325 1.15 26.77 21.79
C ARG A 325 -0.10 27.34 22.45
N ASN A 326 -0.08 27.40 23.78
CA ASN A 326 -0.94 28.30 24.55
C ASN A 326 -0.73 29.74 24.08
#